data_AF-A0A0D9QJI6-F1
#
_entry.id   AF-A0A0D9QJI6-F1
#
_cell.length_a   1.000
_cell.length_b   1.000
_cell.length_c   1.000
_cell.angle_alpha   90.00
_cell.angle_beta   90.00
_cell.angle_gamma   90.00
#
_symmetry.space_group_name_H-M   'P 1'
#
loop_
_entity.id
_entity.type
_entity.pdbx_description
1 polymer ?
#
loop_
_entity_poly.entity_id
_entity_poly.type
_entity_poly.pdbx_seq_one_letter_code
_entity_poly.pdbx_strand_id
1 'polypeptide(L)'
;MTLDPLGTDISLLDNNLTQIFRDSEEWLTLEYLLQMNVRTSRVRLVQAWHLSPVHLINKFEKRNSNKLVLKSFIDASSLDMDNSIQDVCTRGFSVSRRGLRLSVGNFNIPGFPLTSLNAGRAMVNPNELESETGTTNKAKKTLRNILKHSETVLLSGERSVFEFFLCDVGVGLSLAVSEREAEMYNRDTVPIEYDSIFIDKKKGSALDHSVTIHYSDRDEQEGSGMSRGGTNQEDENSERINLALGGDTMASCGVLPHYTFHHEYIIFDNSQLLPRYLIQFECDPNGEEHFSLPLCDYCGNAPSVFYCESDEVKLCAKCDHIIHSQNKLVKKHIRKTLNEAQTISGKCKVHVQERVNMFCTICHIPICNKCVSSHAHTDLCGENSPWFSNKNDAIISLNLAYKAIIKHSAIPSNVVKGEKIKLNHMLKKIDKLYEQVRSNIKDTEKHVYTILEDVIKQLHVITDQKMCAVLSEEYELKRQFSEIAWNENFLYYLQTVLPPADFMNAWLKHCLVREEIERNSGHAETPNALVFPDMCIRGNINVVTEESARHAEGKQH
;
A
#
# COMPACT_ATOMS: atom_id res chain seq x y z
N MET A 1 0.67 45.57 -26.94
CA MET A 1 1.98 45.86 -26.33
C MET A 1 1.84 45.64 -24.84
N THR A 2 2.57 44.64 -24.35
CA THR A 2 3.12 44.47 -22.98
C THR A 2 2.10 44.41 -21.83
N LEU A 3 2.00 43.33 -21.04
CA LEU A 3 3.09 42.63 -20.38
C LEU A 3 2.79 41.12 -20.26
N ASP A 4 3.69 40.29 -20.79
CA ASP A 4 3.95 38.95 -20.27
C ASP A 4 4.77 39.11 -18.99
N PRO A 5 4.26 38.76 -17.80
CA PRO A 5 5.10 38.57 -16.63
C PRO A 5 5.50 37.09 -16.60
N LEU A 6 6.81 36.83 -16.59
CA LEU A 6 7.49 35.52 -16.59
C LEU A 6 7.79 34.99 -18.00
N GLY A 7 8.84 35.57 -18.59
CA GLY A 7 9.63 34.87 -19.58
C GLY A 7 10.35 33.70 -18.91
N THR A 8 9.84 32.49 -19.13
CA THR A 8 10.60 31.26 -19.06
C THR A 8 10.82 30.75 -20.48
N ASP A 9 12.00 30.19 -20.72
CA ASP A 9 12.59 29.81 -22.01
C ASP A 9 11.78 28.75 -22.80
N ILE A 10 10.59 29.09 -23.27
CA ILE A 10 9.71 28.18 -24.04
C ILE A 10 10.00 28.26 -25.55
N SER A 11 10.75 29.27 -26.03
CA SER A 11 11.00 29.55 -27.45
C SER A 11 11.90 28.54 -28.19
N LEU A 12 12.46 27.53 -27.49
CA LEU A 12 13.29 26.46 -28.08
C LEU A 12 12.57 25.10 -28.18
N LEU A 13 11.30 25.02 -27.79
CA LEU A 13 10.54 23.79 -27.63
C LEU A 13 9.49 23.52 -28.74
N ASP A 14 9.40 24.40 -29.73
CA ASP A 14 8.30 24.51 -30.70
C ASP A 14 8.00 23.26 -31.55
N ASN A 15 8.90 22.28 -31.67
CA ASN A 15 8.69 21.12 -32.55
C ASN A 15 7.95 19.93 -31.90
N ASN A 16 7.93 19.82 -30.56
CA ASN A 16 7.38 18.64 -29.88
C ASN A 16 6.22 18.94 -28.91
N LEU A 17 5.92 20.21 -28.67
CA LEU A 17 4.89 20.67 -27.76
C LEU A 17 3.75 21.33 -28.53
N THR A 18 2.56 20.75 -28.42
CA THR A 18 1.34 21.33 -28.98
C THR A 18 0.45 21.82 -27.85
N GLN A 19 0.18 23.12 -27.82
CA GLN A 19 -0.71 23.70 -26.81
C GLN A 19 -2.13 23.19 -26.99
N ILE A 20 -2.75 22.74 -25.90
CA ILE A 20 -4.14 22.26 -25.90
C ILE A 20 -5.07 23.47 -25.75
N PHE A 21 -6.04 23.58 -26.65
CA PHE A 21 -7.04 24.64 -26.59
C PHE A 21 -7.95 24.48 -25.37
N ARG A 22 -8.27 25.61 -24.74
CA ARG A 22 -9.20 25.68 -23.61
C ARG A 22 -10.58 25.14 -24.02
N ASP A 23 -11.21 24.41 -23.10
CA ASP A 23 -12.51 23.77 -23.27
C ASP A 23 -12.59 22.72 -24.41
N SER A 24 -11.44 22.24 -24.94
CA SER A 24 -11.43 21.04 -25.81
C SER A 24 -11.76 19.76 -25.03
N GLU A 25 -12.13 18.69 -25.74
CA GLU A 25 -12.41 17.38 -25.12
C GLU A 25 -11.19 16.85 -24.33
N GLU A 26 -9.98 17.04 -24.87
CA GLU A 26 -8.73 16.68 -24.19
C GLU A 26 -8.54 17.50 -22.91
N TRP A 27 -8.79 18.81 -22.96
CA TRP A 27 -8.73 19.70 -21.80
C TRP A 27 -9.67 19.25 -20.68
N LEU A 28 -10.93 18.99 -21.02
CA LEU A 28 -11.95 18.55 -20.06
C LEU A 28 -11.61 17.18 -19.46
N THR A 29 -11.04 16.28 -20.27
CA THR A 29 -10.57 14.97 -19.81
C THR A 29 -9.40 15.11 -18.83
N LEU A 30 -8.42 15.97 -19.14
CA LEU A 30 -7.27 16.23 -18.26
C LEU A 30 -7.70 16.87 -16.94
N GLU A 31 -8.60 17.85 -16.99
CA GLU A 31 -9.14 18.49 -15.79
C GLU A 31 -9.91 17.49 -14.92
N TYR A 32 -10.73 16.62 -15.53
CA TYR A 32 -11.42 15.54 -14.81
C TYR A 32 -10.45 14.55 -14.17
N LEU A 33 -9.43 14.10 -14.90
CA LEU A 33 -8.40 13.20 -14.38
C LEU A 33 -7.66 13.85 -13.19
N LEU A 34 -7.29 15.12 -13.31
CA LEU A 34 -6.62 15.86 -12.25
C LEU A 34 -7.51 15.96 -11.01
N GLN A 35 -8.76 16.40 -11.17
CA GLN A 35 -9.74 16.51 -10.09
C GLN A 35 -10.01 15.18 -9.38
N MET A 36 -10.08 14.08 -10.12
CA MET A 36 -10.23 12.73 -9.56
C MET A 36 -9.01 12.30 -8.73
N ASN A 37 -7.79 12.61 -9.17
CA ASN A 37 -6.57 12.22 -8.46
C ASN A 37 -6.31 13.11 -7.24
N VAL A 38 -6.52 14.44 -7.34
CA VAL A 38 -6.33 15.35 -6.19
C VAL A 38 -7.53 15.31 -5.22
N ARG A 39 -8.70 14.82 -5.67
CA ARG A 39 -9.94 14.69 -4.88
C ARG A 39 -10.53 16.03 -4.41
N THR A 40 -10.40 17.07 -5.22
CA THR A 40 -10.99 18.40 -4.97
C THR A 40 -11.43 19.04 -6.28
N SER A 41 -12.55 19.76 -6.25
CA SER A 41 -13.02 20.55 -7.39
C SER A 41 -12.40 21.94 -7.47
N ARG A 42 -11.59 22.33 -6.48
CA ARG A 42 -10.95 23.66 -6.41
C ARG A 42 -9.76 23.82 -7.36
N VAL A 43 -9.33 22.72 -7.94
CA VAL A 43 -8.24 22.68 -8.91
C VAL A 43 -8.78 23.04 -10.29
N ARG A 44 -8.13 24.03 -10.92
CA ARG A 44 -8.45 24.50 -12.27
C ARG A 44 -7.22 24.50 -13.14
N LEU A 45 -7.35 23.91 -14.32
CA LEU A 45 -6.28 23.89 -15.32
C LEU A 45 -6.09 25.31 -15.89
N VAL A 46 -4.84 25.76 -16.03
CA VAL A 46 -4.48 27.10 -16.52
C VAL A 46 -3.88 27.01 -17.91
N GLN A 47 -2.94 26.08 -18.11
CA GLN A 47 -2.32 25.73 -19.39
C GLN A 47 -2.07 24.22 -19.45
N ALA A 48 -2.11 23.67 -20.66
CA ALA A 48 -1.75 22.28 -20.92
C ALA A 48 -1.11 22.17 -22.30
N TRP A 49 -0.10 21.30 -22.39
CA TRP A 49 0.59 20.98 -23.63
C TRP A 49 0.63 19.48 -23.80
N HIS A 50 0.39 19.03 -25.02
CA HIS A 50 0.58 17.66 -25.42
C HIS A 50 2.03 17.48 -25.92
N LEU A 51 2.65 16.41 -25.43
CA LEU A 51 4.03 16.03 -25.72
C LEU A 51 4.01 14.79 -26.61
N SER A 52 4.50 14.94 -27.83
CA SER A 52 4.60 13.82 -28.78
C SER A 52 5.98 13.66 -29.42
N PRO A 53 7.06 13.45 -28.63
CA PRO A 53 8.36 13.11 -29.18
C PRO A 53 8.36 11.70 -29.78
N VAL A 54 8.41 11.61 -31.12
CA VAL A 54 8.30 10.36 -31.90
C VAL A 54 9.31 9.29 -31.47
N HIS A 55 10.55 9.67 -31.16
CA HIS A 55 11.58 8.73 -30.74
C HIS A 55 11.24 8.03 -29.40
N LEU A 56 10.66 8.77 -28.45
CA LEU A 56 10.30 8.23 -27.14
C LEU A 56 9.07 7.32 -27.24
N ILE A 57 8.07 7.71 -28.03
CA ILE A 57 6.88 6.91 -28.28
C ILE A 57 7.28 5.54 -28.83
N ASN A 58 8.10 5.51 -29.89
CA ASN A 58 8.56 4.26 -30.49
C ASN A 58 9.36 3.39 -29.51
N LYS A 59 10.21 4.00 -28.67
CA LYS A 59 11.01 3.28 -27.67
C LYS A 59 10.11 2.68 -26.58
N PHE A 60 9.11 3.43 -26.14
CA PHE A 60 8.14 3.02 -25.13
C PHE A 60 7.23 1.90 -25.65
N GLU A 61 6.63 2.09 -26.83
CA GLU A 61 5.73 1.10 -27.45
C GLU A 61 6.44 -0.21 -27.73
N LYS A 62 7.69 -0.18 -28.23
CA LYS A 62 8.49 -1.38 -28.47
C LYS A 62 8.72 -2.21 -27.20
N ARG A 63 8.81 -1.57 -26.05
CA ARG A 63 9.06 -2.25 -24.77
C ARG A 63 7.77 -2.68 -24.06
N ASN A 64 6.72 -1.89 -24.15
CA ASN A 64 5.54 -2.00 -23.28
C ASN A 64 4.29 -2.53 -24.00
N SER A 65 4.38 -2.99 -25.25
CA SER A 65 3.22 -3.42 -26.06
C SER A 65 2.39 -4.55 -25.43
N ASN A 66 2.99 -5.36 -24.55
CA ASN A 66 2.32 -6.45 -23.81
C ASN A 66 2.43 -6.29 -22.29
N LYS A 67 2.70 -5.07 -21.80
CA LYS A 67 2.93 -4.80 -20.37
C LYS A 67 1.82 -3.92 -19.81
N LEU A 68 1.60 -4.02 -18.49
CA LEU A 68 0.68 -3.13 -17.79
C LEU A 68 1.20 -1.69 -17.86
N VAL A 69 0.41 -0.78 -18.42
CA VAL A 69 0.71 0.66 -18.48
C VAL A 69 -0.26 1.41 -17.58
N LEU A 70 0.26 2.24 -16.69
CA LEU A 70 -0.50 3.05 -15.75
C LEU A 70 -0.27 4.54 -16.04
N LYS A 71 -1.22 5.39 -15.64
CA LYS A 71 -1.07 6.85 -15.70
C LYS A 71 -0.61 7.39 -14.35
N SER A 72 0.43 8.21 -14.36
CA SER A 72 1.00 8.81 -13.15
C SER A 72 1.20 10.31 -13.35
N PHE A 73 0.89 11.08 -12.30
CA PHE A 73 1.18 12.50 -12.23
C PHE A 73 2.51 12.70 -11.50
N ILE A 74 3.46 13.37 -12.17
CA ILE A 74 4.80 13.62 -11.65
C ILE A 74 4.98 15.12 -11.48
N ASP A 75 5.28 15.55 -10.26
CA ASP A 75 5.54 16.96 -9.95
C ASP A 75 6.88 17.38 -10.56
N ALA A 76 6.87 18.40 -11.41
CA ALA A 76 8.08 18.89 -12.06
C ALA A 76 9.09 19.49 -11.06
N SER A 77 8.62 20.04 -9.93
CA SER A 77 9.48 20.60 -8.88
C SER A 77 10.19 19.53 -8.04
N SER A 78 9.67 18.29 -8.05
CA SER A 78 10.23 17.15 -7.32
C SER A 78 11.33 16.42 -8.10
N LEU A 79 11.55 16.78 -9.38
CA LEU A 79 12.51 16.13 -10.25
C LEU A 79 13.95 16.59 -9.96
N ASP A 80 14.90 15.68 -10.14
CA ASP A 80 16.33 15.96 -10.01
C ASP A 80 16.81 16.98 -11.05
N MET A 81 17.96 17.61 -10.81
CA MET A 81 18.60 18.57 -11.73
C MET A 81 18.82 18.02 -13.15
N ASP A 82 18.97 16.70 -13.31
CA ASP A 82 19.12 16.02 -14.61
C ASP A 82 17.81 15.88 -15.41
N ASN A 83 16.68 16.22 -14.79
CA ASN A 83 15.32 16.08 -15.29
C ASN A 83 14.61 17.45 -15.30
N SER A 84 15.22 18.45 -15.95
CA SER A 84 14.54 19.72 -16.20
C SER A 84 13.35 19.53 -17.15
N ILE A 85 12.39 20.46 -17.14
CA ILE A 85 11.22 20.41 -18.03
C ILE A 85 11.66 20.31 -19.50
N GLN A 86 12.68 21.07 -19.89
CA GLN A 86 13.20 21.06 -21.25
C GLN A 86 13.86 19.71 -21.61
N ASP A 87 14.62 19.12 -20.69
CA ASP A 87 15.26 17.82 -20.89
C ASP A 87 14.23 16.70 -21.01
N VAL A 88 13.19 16.71 -20.17
CA VAL A 88 12.12 15.72 -20.22
C VAL A 88 11.33 15.82 -21.54
N CYS A 89 11.06 17.03 -22.02
CA CYS A 89 10.35 17.24 -23.29
C CYS A 89 11.16 16.84 -24.53
N THR A 90 12.49 16.88 -24.47
CA THR A 90 13.38 16.59 -25.61
C THR A 90 13.96 15.18 -25.59
N ARG A 91 14.54 14.77 -24.47
CA ARG A 91 15.25 13.50 -24.27
C ARG A 91 14.43 12.46 -23.50
N GLY A 92 13.38 12.90 -22.79
CA GLY A 92 12.64 12.05 -21.85
C GLY A 92 13.30 11.98 -20.48
N PHE A 93 12.67 11.24 -19.55
CA PHE A 93 13.20 11.09 -18.19
C PHE A 93 14.55 10.38 -18.17
N SER A 94 15.47 10.90 -17.36
CA SER A 94 16.71 10.25 -16.97
C SER A 94 16.51 9.57 -15.61
N VAL A 95 16.45 8.24 -15.61
CA VAL A 95 16.27 7.44 -14.40
C VAL A 95 17.63 7.01 -13.87
N SER A 96 17.87 7.27 -12.58
CA SER A 96 19.09 6.85 -11.89
C SER A 96 19.11 5.32 -11.65
N ARG A 97 20.25 4.76 -11.25
CA ARG A 97 20.36 3.33 -10.92
C ARG A 97 19.49 2.89 -9.73
N ARG A 98 19.13 3.84 -8.86
CA ARG A 98 18.21 3.64 -7.72
C ARG A 98 16.75 3.63 -8.15
N GLY A 99 16.48 3.95 -9.41
CA GLY A 99 15.13 4.08 -9.95
C GLY A 99 14.48 5.42 -9.60
N LEU A 100 13.34 5.67 -10.24
CA LEU A 100 12.46 6.80 -10.00
C LEU A 100 11.21 6.32 -9.28
N ARG A 101 10.91 6.93 -8.12
CA ARG A 101 9.69 6.65 -7.34
C ARG A 101 8.53 7.42 -7.93
N LEU A 102 7.43 6.73 -8.19
CA LEU A 102 6.24 7.27 -8.85
C LEU A 102 5.00 6.90 -8.06
N SER A 103 4.06 7.82 -7.96
CA SER A 103 2.74 7.58 -7.38
C SER A 103 1.70 7.40 -8.48
N VAL A 104 0.89 6.35 -8.35
CA VAL A 104 -0.26 6.07 -9.20
C VAL A 104 -1.52 6.24 -8.35
N GLY A 105 -2.40 7.11 -8.82
CA GLY A 105 -3.63 7.46 -8.11
C GLY A 105 -3.54 8.78 -7.38
N ASN A 106 -4.17 8.84 -6.21
CA ASN A 106 -4.33 10.04 -5.44
C ASN A 106 -2.99 10.60 -4.96
N PHE A 107 -2.81 11.91 -5.10
CA PHE A 107 -1.64 12.63 -4.64
C PHE A 107 -2.04 13.96 -3.99
N ASN A 108 -1.18 14.47 -3.10
CA ASN A 108 -1.41 15.71 -2.38
C ASN A 108 -0.65 16.85 -3.05
N ILE A 109 -1.25 18.05 -3.05
CA ILE A 109 -0.58 19.27 -3.50
C ILE A 109 0.31 19.80 -2.35
N PRO A 110 1.60 20.07 -2.59
CA PRO A 110 2.49 20.61 -1.57
C PRO A 110 2.03 22.00 -1.10
N GLY A 111 2.00 22.23 0.22
CA GLY A 111 1.70 23.54 0.81
C GLY A 111 0.22 23.88 0.99
N PHE A 112 -0.71 23.02 0.56
CA PHE A 112 -2.14 23.22 0.78
C PHE A 112 -2.61 22.40 2.00
N PRO A 113 -2.94 23.03 3.13
CA PRO A 113 -3.47 22.33 4.29
C PRO A 113 -4.92 22.03 3.97
N LEU A 114 -5.21 20.74 3.80
CA LEU A 114 -6.51 20.22 3.40
C LEU A 114 -7.52 20.25 4.57
N THR A 115 -7.42 21.25 5.46
CA THR A 115 -8.25 21.47 6.65
C THR A 115 -9.12 22.70 6.46
N SER A 116 -10.42 22.58 6.76
CA SER A 116 -11.31 23.74 6.88
C SER A 116 -10.77 24.72 7.93
N LEU A 117 -10.48 25.96 7.52
CA LEU A 117 -10.07 27.08 8.37
C LEU A 117 -11.11 27.45 9.46
N ASN A 118 -12.28 26.81 9.48
CA ASN A 118 -13.33 27.06 10.49
C ASN A 118 -13.28 26.15 11.72
N ALA A 119 -12.28 25.28 11.87
CA ALA A 119 -12.04 24.53 13.11
C ALA A 119 -11.38 25.39 14.24
N GLY A 120 -11.37 26.72 14.10
CA GLY A 120 -10.77 27.67 15.07
C GLY A 120 -11.69 28.17 16.18
N ARG A 121 -12.88 27.58 16.38
CA ARG A 121 -13.77 27.88 17.52
C ARG A 121 -14.17 26.62 18.30
N ALA A 122 -13.20 25.77 18.61
CA ALA A 122 -13.31 24.90 19.76
C ALA A 122 -12.65 25.62 20.95
N MET A 123 -13.46 26.01 21.94
CA MET A 123 -13.01 26.60 23.19
C MET A 123 -11.93 25.72 23.83
N VAL A 124 -10.72 26.26 23.96
CA VAL A 124 -9.67 25.67 24.78
C VAL A 124 -10.11 25.81 26.24
N ASN A 125 -10.45 24.69 26.88
CA ASN A 125 -10.48 24.62 28.35
C ASN A 125 -9.03 24.56 28.84
N PRO A 126 -8.55 25.53 29.63
CA PRO A 126 -7.16 25.61 30.04
C PRO A 126 -6.92 24.84 31.33
N ASN A 127 -7.11 23.51 31.32
CA ASN A 127 -6.65 22.64 32.41
C ASN A 127 -6.64 21.18 31.95
N GLU A 128 -5.54 20.75 31.34
CA GLU A 128 -5.11 19.35 31.46
C GLU A 128 -3.60 19.26 31.18
N LEU A 129 -2.93 18.61 32.13
CA LEU A 129 -1.50 18.60 32.36
C LEU A 129 -0.78 17.64 31.39
N GLU A 130 0.38 18.07 30.90
CA GLU A 130 1.24 17.32 29.99
C GLU A 130 1.74 15.98 30.60
N SER A 131 1.77 14.92 29.78
CA SER A 131 2.76 13.85 29.93
C SER A 131 3.17 13.30 28.56
N GLU A 132 4.48 13.23 28.35
CA GLU A 132 5.16 12.96 27.09
C GLU A 132 5.28 11.46 26.77
N THR A 133 5.08 11.07 25.50
CA THR A 133 5.73 9.88 24.90
C THR A 133 6.17 10.10 23.44
N GLY A 134 7.43 10.50 23.28
CA GLY A 134 8.44 9.93 22.35
C GLY A 134 8.29 10.04 20.82
N THR A 135 7.29 9.41 20.19
CA THR A 135 7.37 9.07 18.75
C THR A 135 6.33 9.78 17.88
N THR A 136 5.30 10.38 18.47
CA THR A 136 4.31 11.21 17.75
C THR A 136 4.80 12.64 17.48
N ASN A 137 5.90 13.06 18.11
CA ASN A 137 6.40 14.43 18.05
C ASN A 137 7.08 14.79 16.71
N LYS A 138 7.66 13.84 15.97
CA LYS A 138 8.21 14.16 14.63
C LYS A 138 7.09 14.46 13.63
N ALA A 139 6.09 13.58 13.51
CA ALA A 139 4.94 13.81 12.63
C ALA A 139 4.14 15.07 13.00
N LYS A 140 3.91 15.31 14.31
CA LYS A 140 3.24 16.53 14.81
C LYS A 140 4.06 17.81 14.59
N LYS A 141 5.40 17.74 14.65
CA LYS A 141 6.30 18.87 14.36
C LYS A 141 6.38 19.16 12.87
N THR A 142 6.39 18.13 12.02
CA THR A 142 6.28 18.28 10.56
C THR A 142 4.91 18.86 10.17
N LEU A 143 3.81 18.37 10.76
CA LEU A 143 2.46 18.93 10.58
C LEU A 143 2.35 20.38 11.02
N ARG A 144 2.93 20.76 12.17
CA ARG A 144 2.99 22.18 12.62
C ARG A 144 3.84 23.04 11.70
N ASN A 145 4.93 22.50 11.15
CA ASN A 145 5.77 23.24 10.20
C ASN A 145 5.07 23.40 8.85
N ILE A 146 4.37 22.37 8.37
CA ILE A 146 3.51 22.42 7.18
C ILE A 146 2.36 23.41 7.42
N LEU A 147 1.71 23.40 8.60
CA LEU A 147 0.65 24.35 8.96
C LEU A 147 1.16 25.79 8.98
N LYS A 148 2.33 26.04 9.58
CA LYS A 148 2.96 27.37 9.62
C LYS A 148 3.41 27.85 8.23
N HIS A 149 3.91 26.94 7.40
CA HIS A 149 4.27 27.25 6.01
C HIS A 149 3.02 27.49 5.15
N SER A 150 1.94 26.75 5.39
CA SER A 150 0.66 27.00 4.74
C SER A 150 -0.04 28.25 5.25
N GLU A 151 0.07 28.61 6.53
CA GLU A 151 -0.46 29.88 7.05
C GLU A 151 0.28 31.06 6.41
N THR A 152 1.60 30.97 6.20
CA THR A 152 2.36 32.01 5.51
C THR A 152 2.01 32.11 4.02
N VAL A 153 1.75 30.99 3.34
CA VAL A 153 1.28 30.97 1.94
C VAL A 153 -0.17 31.46 1.81
N LEU A 154 -1.09 31.04 2.70
CA LEU A 154 -2.50 31.46 2.71
C LEU A 154 -2.68 32.94 3.09
N LEU A 155 -1.79 33.49 3.94
CA LEU A 155 -1.79 34.91 4.31
C LEU A 155 -1.20 35.82 3.21
N SER A 156 -0.43 35.26 2.26
CA SER A 156 0.17 36.02 1.15
C SER A 156 -0.80 36.28 -0.01
N GLY A 157 -1.84 35.45 -0.16
CA GLY A 157 -2.79 35.55 -1.28
C GLY A 157 -2.18 35.25 -2.65
N GLU A 158 -0.96 34.73 -2.72
CA GLU A 158 -0.31 34.36 -3.98
C GLU A 158 -0.95 33.09 -4.55
N ARG A 159 -1.47 33.19 -5.78
CA ARG A 159 -1.93 32.02 -6.53
C ARG A 159 -0.72 31.15 -6.86
N SER A 160 -0.57 30.02 -6.21
CA SER A 160 0.47 29.05 -6.57
C SER A 160 0.04 28.28 -7.81
N VAL A 161 0.80 28.46 -8.89
CA VAL A 161 0.69 27.65 -10.11
C VAL A 161 1.58 26.43 -9.92
N PHE A 162 1.02 25.25 -10.14
CA PHE A 162 1.73 23.98 -10.03
C PHE A 162 1.96 23.37 -11.41
N GLU A 163 3.14 22.79 -11.62
CA GLU A 163 3.54 22.20 -12.90
C GLU A 163 3.72 20.68 -12.74
N PHE A 164 2.96 19.90 -13.50
CA PHE A 164 2.96 18.45 -13.42
C PHE A 164 3.04 17.82 -14.80
N PHE A 165 3.72 16.68 -14.89
CA PHE A 165 3.69 15.81 -16.05
C PHE A 165 2.66 14.69 -15.86
N LEU A 166 1.79 14.49 -16.84
CA LEU A 166 0.99 13.28 -16.95
C LEU A 166 1.74 12.29 -17.85
N CYS A 167 2.21 11.20 -17.24
CA CYS A 167 3.05 10.20 -17.89
C CYS A 167 2.34 8.86 -17.98
N ASP A 168 2.56 8.18 -19.11
CA ASP A 168 2.24 6.76 -19.26
C ASP A 168 3.46 5.96 -18.76
N VAL A 169 3.24 5.06 -17.79
CA VAL A 169 4.27 4.31 -17.05
C VAL A 169 4.09 2.82 -17.31
N GLY A 170 5.05 2.20 -17.99
CA GLY A 170 5.12 0.76 -18.25
C GLY A 170 5.61 -0.02 -17.03
N VAL A 171 4.68 -0.34 -16.14
CA VAL A 171 4.95 -1.05 -14.88
C VAL A 171 5.22 -2.54 -15.12
N GLY A 172 4.47 -3.18 -16.02
CA GLY A 172 4.68 -4.61 -16.31
C GLY A 172 4.45 -5.50 -15.09
N LEU A 173 5.36 -6.45 -14.84
CA LEU A 173 5.35 -7.32 -13.67
C LEU A 173 6.09 -6.65 -12.50
N SER A 174 5.38 -6.41 -11.41
CA SER A 174 5.95 -5.74 -10.22
C SER A 174 6.29 -6.72 -9.10
N LEU A 175 7.44 -6.49 -8.47
CA LEU A 175 7.82 -7.15 -7.23
C LEU A 175 7.30 -6.34 -6.04
N ALA A 176 6.47 -6.95 -5.18
CA ALA A 176 5.99 -6.29 -3.97
C ALA A 176 7.07 -6.30 -2.88
N VAL A 177 7.43 -5.12 -2.38
CA VAL A 177 8.48 -4.91 -1.38
C VAL A 177 7.98 -3.96 -0.29
N SER A 178 8.38 -4.18 0.96
CA SER A 178 8.04 -3.25 2.04
C SER A 178 8.83 -1.93 1.94
N GLU A 179 8.27 -0.82 2.41
CA GLU A 179 8.90 0.50 2.28
C GLU A 179 10.34 0.58 2.85
N ARG A 180 10.64 -0.18 3.90
CA ARG A 180 11.98 -0.20 4.53
C ARG A 180 13.03 -0.91 3.67
N GLU A 181 12.59 -1.90 2.90
CA GLU A 181 13.46 -2.71 2.06
C GLU A 181 13.63 -2.12 0.66
N ALA A 182 12.68 -1.26 0.23
CA ALA A 182 12.68 -0.64 -1.09
C ALA A 182 13.97 0.13 -1.42
N GLU A 183 14.60 0.77 -0.42
CA GLU A 183 15.86 1.51 -0.59
C GLU A 183 17.08 0.60 -0.82
N MET A 184 16.97 -0.68 -0.50
CA MET A 184 18.06 -1.65 -0.68
C MET A 184 18.13 -2.17 -2.13
N TYR A 185 17.05 -2.01 -2.90
CA TYR A 185 16.98 -2.49 -4.27
C TYR A 185 17.53 -1.46 -5.27
N ASN A 186 18.37 -1.94 -6.17
CA ASN A 186 18.79 -1.23 -7.38
C ASN A 186 18.45 -2.08 -8.61
N ARG A 187 18.66 -1.55 -9.82
CA ARG A 187 18.41 -2.31 -11.06
C ARG A 187 19.10 -3.68 -11.08
N ASP A 188 20.27 -3.81 -10.48
CA ASP A 188 21.07 -5.04 -10.49
C ASP A 188 20.58 -6.11 -9.49
N THR A 189 19.79 -5.71 -8.48
CA THR A 189 19.31 -6.62 -7.43
C THR A 189 17.91 -7.15 -7.70
N VAL A 190 17.16 -6.51 -8.60
CA VAL A 190 15.80 -6.95 -8.97
C VAL A 190 15.90 -8.15 -9.91
N PRO A 191 15.17 -9.25 -9.65
CA PRO A 191 15.18 -10.41 -10.54
C PRO A 191 14.72 -10.04 -11.95
N ILE A 192 15.25 -10.73 -12.96
CA ILE A 192 15.09 -10.38 -14.39
C ILE A 192 13.62 -10.49 -14.84
N GLU A 193 12.83 -11.31 -14.15
CA GLU A 193 11.41 -11.53 -14.39
C GLU A 193 10.55 -10.30 -14.04
N TYR A 194 11.05 -9.42 -13.17
CA TYR A 194 10.34 -8.24 -12.70
C TYR A 194 10.83 -6.96 -13.38
N ASP A 195 9.87 -6.14 -13.81
CA ASP A 195 10.11 -4.88 -14.52
C ASP A 195 10.11 -3.67 -13.58
N SER A 196 9.41 -3.76 -12.45
CA SER A 196 9.28 -2.68 -11.47
C SER A 196 9.16 -3.21 -10.04
N ILE A 197 9.29 -2.30 -9.08
CA ILE A 197 8.97 -2.58 -7.67
C ILE A 197 7.66 -1.90 -7.30
N PHE A 198 6.81 -2.59 -6.58
CA PHE A 198 5.61 -2.07 -5.94
C PHE A 198 5.88 -1.92 -4.44
N ILE A 199 5.67 -0.73 -3.89
CA ILE A 199 5.89 -0.46 -2.47
C ILE A 199 4.61 -0.80 -1.70
N ASP A 200 4.65 -1.88 -0.93
CA ASP A 200 3.58 -2.25 -0.02
C ASP A 200 3.69 -1.45 1.29
N LYS A 201 2.86 -0.41 1.41
CA LYS A 201 2.70 0.35 2.64
C LYS A 201 1.75 -0.42 3.57
N LYS A 202 2.30 -1.10 4.58
CA LYS A 202 1.51 -1.62 5.70
C LYS A 202 0.62 -0.51 6.24
N LYS A 203 -0.70 -0.76 6.41
CA LYS A 203 -1.74 0.15 6.95
C LYS A 203 -1.21 1.10 8.04
N GLY A 204 -0.58 2.18 7.62
CA GLY A 204 -0.32 3.39 8.38
C GLY A 204 -1.33 4.39 7.85
N SER A 205 -2.10 4.97 8.76
CA SER A 205 -3.18 5.95 8.56
C SER A 205 -3.45 6.28 7.09
N ALA A 206 -4.66 5.97 6.61
CA ALA A 206 -5.23 6.64 5.44
C ALA A 206 -4.81 8.11 5.48
N LEU A 207 -4.47 8.69 4.33
CA LEU A 207 -4.17 10.11 4.22
C LEU A 207 -5.39 10.88 4.75
N ASP A 208 -5.43 11.11 6.07
CA ASP A 208 -6.53 11.69 6.85
C ASP A 208 -6.57 13.22 6.66
N HIS A 209 -5.95 13.65 5.57
CA HIS A 209 -5.74 15.02 5.19
C HIS A 209 -6.45 15.26 3.86
N SER A 210 -7.53 14.58 3.48
CA SER A 210 -8.34 15.08 2.36
C SER A 210 -9.39 16.05 2.88
N VAL A 211 -9.58 17.19 2.20
CA VAL A 211 -10.60 18.24 2.51
C VAL A 211 -12.02 17.69 2.64
N THR A 212 -12.28 16.53 2.02
CA THR A 212 -13.58 15.88 2.08
C THR A 212 -13.85 15.37 3.49
N ILE A 213 -14.85 15.96 4.15
CA ILE A 213 -15.41 15.44 5.40
C ILE A 213 -15.85 14.00 5.12
N HIS A 214 -15.17 13.08 5.79
CA HIS A 214 -15.35 11.65 5.66
C HIS A 214 -16.33 11.18 6.73
N TYR A 215 -17.42 10.52 6.32
CA TYR A 215 -18.37 9.91 7.25
C TYR A 215 -17.78 8.66 7.91
N SER A 216 -17.07 8.80 9.03
CA SER A 216 -16.72 7.62 9.82
C SER A 216 -18.00 6.98 10.35
N ASP A 217 -18.23 5.71 10.04
CA ASP A 217 -19.25 4.84 10.66
C ASP A 217 -18.88 4.58 12.14
N ARG A 218 -18.81 5.63 12.94
CA ARG A 218 -18.54 5.60 14.39
C ARG A 218 -19.58 6.44 15.11
N ASP A 219 -20.83 5.99 15.03
CA ASP A 219 -21.85 6.25 16.05
C ASP A 219 -22.41 4.87 16.48
N GLU A 220 -21.56 3.98 17.04
CA GLU A 220 -22.06 2.94 17.94
C GLU A 220 -22.48 3.63 19.23
N GLN A 221 -23.79 3.77 19.41
CA GLN A 221 -24.42 4.31 20.61
C GLN A 221 -24.05 3.46 21.82
N GLU A 222 -23.28 4.04 22.74
CA GLU A 222 -23.34 3.68 24.15
C GLU A 222 -24.77 3.95 24.67
N GLY A 223 -25.46 2.92 25.16
CA GLY A 223 -26.80 3.07 25.75
C GLY A 223 -27.58 1.77 26.03
N SER A 224 -27.11 0.99 27.01
CA SER A 224 -27.90 0.17 27.97
C SER A 224 -29.18 -0.59 27.53
N GLY A 225 -29.09 -1.93 27.56
CA GLY A 225 -30.01 -2.82 28.30
C GLY A 225 -31.32 -3.30 27.65
N MET A 226 -31.37 -4.56 27.19
CA MET A 226 -32.12 -5.67 27.82
C MET A 226 -32.10 -6.93 26.92
N SER A 227 -31.79 -8.08 27.52
CA SER A 227 -31.78 -9.41 26.90
C SER A 227 -33.15 -9.85 26.36
N ARG A 228 -33.17 -10.47 25.17
CA ARG A 228 -33.98 -11.67 24.90
C ARG A 228 -33.47 -12.41 23.66
N GLY A 229 -33.15 -13.69 23.85
CA GLY A 229 -32.47 -14.53 22.88
C GLY A 229 -33.32 -15.00 21.70
N GLY A 230 -32.61 -15.45 20.67
CA GLY A 230 -33.12 -16.15 19.50
C GLY A 230 -31.94 -16.57 18.62
N THR A 231 -31.65 -17.86 18.62
CA THR A 231 -30.65 -18.58 17.83
C THR A 231 -30.79 -18.38 16.32
N ASN A 232 -29.64 -18.35 15.62
CA ASN A 232 -29.30 -18.91 14.29
C ASN A 232 -27.94 -18.27 13.90
N GLN A 233 -26.79 -18.89 14.17
CA GLN A 233 -26.09 -19.81 13.27
C GLN A 233 -26.28 -19.47 11.77
N GLU A 234 -25.36 -18.68 11.23
CA GLU A 234 -24.54 -18.97 10.03
C GLU A 234 -23.72 -17.70 9.67
N ASP A 235 -22.55 -17.90 9.06
CA ASP A 235 -21.61 -16.89 8.51
C ASP A 235 -20.46 -16.34 9.40
N GLU A 236 -19.73 -17.24 10.07
CA GLU A 236 -18.30 -17.05 10.32
C GLU A 236 -17.48 -17.52 9.10
N ASN A 237 -17.36 -16.71 8.04
CA ASN A 237 -16.14 -16.70 7.19
C ASN A 237 -16.10 -15.53 6.18
N SER A 238 -16.21 -14.29 6.65
CA SER A 238 -15.75 -13.15 5.83
C SER A 238 -14.21 -13.06 5.94
N GLU A 239 -13.54 -13.97 5.22
CA GLU A 239 -12.10 -13.89 4.95
C GLU A 239 -11.79 -12.47 4.49
N ARG A 240 -10.93 -11.81 5.26
CA ARG A 240 -10.45 -10.45 5.00
C ARG A 240 -9.70 -10.43 3.67
N ILE A 241 -10.43 -10.23 2.57
CA ILE A 241 -9.86 -9.75 1.32
C ILE A 241 -9.07 -8.49 1.69
N ASN A 242 -7.77 -8.50 1.43
CA ASN A 242 -6.88 -7.39 1.74
C ASN A 242 -7.52 -6.06 1.27
N LEU A 243 -7.95 -5.24 2.24
CA LEU A 243 -8.61 -3.95 2.02
C LEU A 243 -7.74 -2.93 1.23
N ALA A 244 -6.49 -3.27 0.93
CA ALA A 244 -5.58 -2.48 0.11
C ALA A 244 -6.03 -2.36 -1.36
N LEU A 245 -6.98 -3.18 -1.83
CA LEU A 245 -7.42 -3.18 -3.23
C LEU A 245 -8.93 -2.91 -3.42
N GLY A 246 -9.60 -2.30 -2.44
CA GLY A 246 -11.00 -1.91 -2.60
C GLY A 246 -11.91 -3.12 -2.77
N GLY A 247 -11.94 -4.00 -1.77
CA GLY A 247 -13.06 -4.94 -1.59
C GLY A 247 -14.39 -4.17 -1.54
N ASP A 248 -15.51 -4.88 -1.75
CA ASP A 248 -16.90 -4.42 -2.00
C ASP A 248 -17.45 -3.35 -1.02
N THR A 249 -16.80 -2.21 -0.94
CA THR A 249 -17.23 -1.02 -0.24
C THR A 249 -18.05 -0.23 -1.23
N MET A 250 -19.37 -0.32 -1.09
CA MET A 250 -20.24 0.59 -1.83
C MET A 250 -19.87 2.01 -1.45
N ALA A 251 -19.54 2.84 -2.44
CA ALA A 251 -19.36 4.26 -2.23
C ALA A 251 -20.63 4.80 -1.55
N SER A 252 -20.48 5.42 -0.39
CA SER A 252 -21.59 6.09 0.26
C SER A 252 -22.04 7.23 -0.65
N CYS A 253 -23.31 7.17 -0.99
CA CYS A 253 -24.01 8.08 -1.84
C CYS A 253 -23.72 9.55 -1.46
N GLY A 254 -23.02 10.31 -2.31
CA GLY A 254 -22.72 11.73 -2.10
C GLY A 254 -21.42 12.03 -1.34
N VAL A 255 -20.62 11.01 -0.99
CA VAL A 255 -19.31 11.15 -0.32
C VAL A 255 -18.24 10.54 -1.20
N LEU A 256 -17.08 11.21 -1.33
CA LEU A 256 -15.92 10.55 -1.94
C LEU A 256 -15.54 9.33 -1.08
N PRO A 257 -15.19 8.17 -1.68
CA PRO A 257 -14.82 6.97 -0.93
C PRO A 257 -13.72 7.24 0.10
N HIS A 258 -13.87 6.71 1.32
CA HIS A 258 -12.86 6.82 2.39
C HIS A 258 -11.50 6.26 2.00
N TYR A 259 -11.50 5.24 1.14
CA TYR A 259 -10.28 4.65 0.62
C TYR A 259 -9.58 5.65 -0.32
N THR A 260 -8.32 5.95 -0.01
CA THR A 260 -7.43 6.70 -0.89
C THR A 260 -6.73 5.70 -1.79
N PHE A 261 -7.00 5.77 -3.10
CA PHE A 261 -6.33 4.95 -4.10
C PHE A 261 -4.95 5.54 -4.33
N HIS A 262 -3.95 5.09 -3.58
CA HIS A 262 -2.59 5.60 -3.69
C HIS A 262 -1.61 4.42 -3.68
N HIS A 263 -0.94 4.22 -4.80
CA HIS A 263 0.04 3.16 -5.00
C HIS A 263 1.35 3.77 -5.41
N GLU A 264 2.46 3.19 -4.94
CA GLU A 264 3.78 3.67 -5.30
C GLU A 264 4.61 2.59 -5.99
N TYR A 265 5.31 3.01 -7.02
CA TYR A 265 6.13 2.16 -7.85
C TYR A 265 7.53 2.76 -7.98
N ILE A 266 8.55 1.89 -8.11
CA ILE A 266 9.90 2.29 -8.50
C ILE A 266 10.18 1.71 -9.88
N ILE A 267 10.56 2.59 -10.79
CA ILE A 267 10.90 2.27 -12.19
C ILE A 267 12.38 2.49 -12.38
N PHE A 268 13.06 1.62 -13.13
CA PHE A 268 14.52 1.68 -13.28
C PHE A 268 15.00 2.07 -14.68
N ASP A 269 14.14 1.97 -15.70
CA ASP A 269 14.51 2.24 -17.09
C ASP A 269 13.69 3.41 -17.66
N ASN A 270 14.37 4.34 -18.31
CA ASN A 270 13.78 5.50 -18.97
C ASN A 270 12.75 5.09 -20.04
N SER A 271 12.94 3.94 -20.70
CA SER A 271 12.01 3.44 -21.72
C SER A 271 10.67 2.96 -21.17
N GLN A 272 10.53 2.87 -19.85
CA GLN A 272 9.26 2.59 -19.18
C GLN A 272 8.44 3.86 -18.91
N LEU A 273 8.95 5.05 -19.25
CA LEU A 273 8.28 6.32 -19.01
C LEU A 273 8.06 7.07 -20.32
N LEU A 274 6.82 7.52 -20.53
CA LEU A 274 6.46 8.38 -21.64
C LEU A 274 5.73 9.63 -21.09
N PRO A 275 6.37 10.82 -21.10
CA PRO A 275 5.66 12.05 -20.81
C PRO A 275 4.69 12.34 -21.96
N ARG A 276 3.40 12.45 -21.65
CA ARG A 276 2.35 12.65 -22.65
C ARG A 276 1.73 14.03 -22.58
N TYR A 277 1.61 14.59 -21.38
CA TYR A 277 1.14 15.95 -21.19
C TYR A 277 1.98 16.67 -20.15
N LEU A 278 2.22 17.96 -20.37
CA LEU A 278 2.65 18.91 -19.36
C LEU A 278 1.44 19.76 -19.00
N ILE A 279 1.10 19.83 -17.72
CA ILE A 279 -0.05 20.59 -17.23
C ILE A 279 0.38 21.61 -16.19
N GLN A 280 -0.27 22.77 -16.25
CA GLN A 280 -0.17 23.83 -15.26
C GLN A 280 -1.55 24.11 -14.71
N PHE A 281 -1.69 24.04 -13.39
CA PHE A 281 -2.97 24.28 -12.73
C PHE A 281 -2.81 25.18 -11.52
N GLU A 282 -3.88 25.90 -11.20
CA GLU A 282 -4.01 26.68 -9.98
C GLU A 282 -5.02 25.99 -9.05
N CYS A 283 -4.80 26.13 -7.74
CA CYS A 283 -5.76 25.69 -6.73
C CYS A 283 -6.29 26.92 -6.01
N ASP A 284 -7.59 27.19 -6.11
CA ASP A 284 -8.21 28.31 -5.40
C ASP A 284 -8.62 27.88 -3.99
N PRO A 285 -7.95 28.36 -2.91
CA PRO A 285 -8.33 28.01 -1.54
C PRO A 285 -9.73 28.49 -1.16
N ASN A 286 -10.20 29.58 -1.79
CA ASN A 286 -11.48 30.22 -1.49
C ASN A 286 -12.61 29.74 -2.41
N GLY A 287 -12.31 28.86 -3.37
CA GLY A 287 -13.29 28.31 -4.31
C GLY A 287 -14.32 27.39 -3.64
N GLU A 288 -15.51 27.30 -4.23
CA GLU A 288 -16.54 26.34 -3.82
C GLU A 288 -16.03 24.90 -4.03
N GLU A 289 -16.11 24.07 -2.99
CA GLU A 289 -15.74 22.66 -3.05
C GLU A 289 -16.98 21.81 -3.37
N HIS A 290 -17.12 21.44 -4.64
CA HIS A 290 -18.22 20.65 -5.17
C HIS A 290 -18.12 19.16 -4.84
N PHE A 291 -16.95 18.63 -4.44
CA PHE A 291 -16.83 17.22 -4.06
C PHE A 291 -17.03 16.97 -2.56
N SER A 292 -17.10 18.03 -1.75
CA SER A 292 -17.36 17.92 -0.32
C SER A 292 -18.84 17.75 -0.03
N LEU A 293 -19.14 16.93 0.98
CA LEU A 293 -20.46 16.96 1.59
C LEU A 293 -20.70 18.35 2.18
N PRO A 294 -21.77 19.05 1.80
CA PRO A 294 -22.11 20.32 2.44
C PRO A 294 -22.38 20.07 3.92
N LEU A 295 -21.89 20.96 4.77
CA LEU A 295 -22.22 20.96 6.20
C LEU A 295 -23.71 21.24 6.39
N CYS A 296 -24.25 20.82 7.53
CA CYS A 296 -25.61 21.11 7.95
C CYS A 296 -25.79 22.62 8.11
N ASP A 297 -26.75 23.21 7.42
CA ASP A 297 -27.03 24.65 7.47
C ASP A 297 -27.49 25.10 8.87
N TYR A 298 -28.00 24.15 9.68
CA TYR A 298 -28.44 24.43 11.04
C TYR A 298 -27.31 24.38 12.07
N CYS A 299 -26.52 23.30 12.10
CA CYS A 299 -25.50 23.12 13.13
C CYS A 299 -24.08 23.50 12.70
N GLY A 300 -23.83 23.65 11.39
CA GLY A 300 -22.52 24.00 10.82
C GLY A 300 -21.40 22.97 11.06
N ASN A 301 -21.67 21.88 11.81
CA ASN A 301 -20.63 21.01 12.36
C ASN A 301 -20.72 19.56 11.85
N ALA A 302 -21.88 19.13 11.36
CA ALA A 302 -22.11 17.77 10.89
C ALA A 302 -22.40 17.76 9.38
N PRO A 303 -21.99 16.71 8.63
CA PRO A 303 -22.33 16.58 7.23
C PRO A 303 -23.85 16.50 7.02
N SER A 304 -24.33 17.17 5.99
CA SER A 304 -25.72 17.07 5.57
C SER A 304 -25.99 15.72 4.91
N VAL A 305 -27.20 15.18 5.11
CA VAL A 305 -27.68 13.92 4.52
C VAL A 305 -28.99 14.15 3.77
N PHE A 306 -29.82 15.07 4.28
CA PHE A 306 -31.13 15.38 3.75
C PHE A 306 -31.19 16.80 3.22
N TYR A 307 -32.01 17.00 2.19
CA TYR A 307 -32.43 18.31 1.70
C TYR A 307 -33.93 18.45 1.93
N CYS A 308 -34.31 19.53 2.62
CA CYS A 308 -35.71 19.91 2.77
C CYS A 308 -36.10 20.87 1.64
N GLU A 309 -37.02 20.47 0.78
CA GLU A 309 -37.47 21.30 -0.35
C GLU A 309 -38.29 22.50 0.10
N SER A 310 -39.03 22.38 1.21
CA SER A 310 -39.89 23.44 1.73
C SER A 310 -39.11 24.56 2.43
N ASP A 311 -37.98 24.22 3.04
CA ASP A 311 -37.15 25.14 3.80
C ASP A 311 -35.86 25.55 3.04
N GLU A 312 -35.60 24.94 1.88
CA GLU A 312 -34.37 25.12 1.07
C GLU A 312 -33.05 24.90 1.85
N VAL A 313 -33.08 24.06 2.90
CA VAL A 313 -31.93 23.78 3.77
C VAL A 313 -31.43 22.35 3.65
N LYS A 314 -30.12 22.19 3.85
CA LYS A 314 -29.39 20.92 3.95
C LYS A 314 -29.17 20.59 5.42
N LEU A 315 -29.58 19.39 5.84
CA LEU A 315 -29.60 18.99 7.25
C LEU A 315 -28.87 17.66 7.48
N CYS A 316 -28.16 17.57 8.61
CA CYS A 316 -27.68 16.28 9.12
C CYS A 316 -28.83 15.47 9.74
N ALA A 317 -28.65 14.16 9.93
CA ALA A 317 -29.70 13.30 10.49
C ALA A 317 -30.22 13.77 11.86
N LYS A 318 -29.33 14.30 12.73
CA LYS A 318 -29.69 14.82 14.06
C LYS A 318 -30.56 16.09 13.94
N CYS A 319 -30.16 17.04 13.10
CA CYS A 319 -30.91 18.27 12.87
C CYS A 319 -32.23 18.04 12.11
N ASP A 320 -32.24 17.11 11.16
CA ASP A 320 -33.46 16.70 10.46
C ASP A 320 -34.51 16.19 11.45
N HIS A 321 -34.12 15.29 12.36
CA HIS A 321 -35.04 14.80 13.38
C HIS A 321 -35.53 15.92 14.29
N ILE A 322 -34.64 16.82 14.74
CA ILE A 322 -35.03 17.93 15.62
C ILE A 322 -36.03 18.86 14.93
N ILE A 323 -35.77 19.29 13.70
CA ILE A 323 -36.60 20.26 12.97
C ILE A 323 -37.91 19.60 12.55
N HIS A 324 -37.85 18.42 11.93
CA HIS A 324 -39.03 17.77 11.36
C HIS A 324 -39.84 16.95 12.36
N SER A 325 -39.42 16.81 13.63
CA SER A 325 -40.26 16.18 14.68
C SER A 325 -41.11 17.19 15.47
N GLN A 326 -40.80 18.48 15.42
CA GLN A 326 -41.40 19.52 16.29
C GLN A 326 -42.88 19.83 16.00
N ASN A 327 -43.33 19.82 14.75
CA ASN A 327 -44.69 20.23 14.40
C ASN A 327 -45.31 19.39 13.27
N LYS A 328 -46.65 19.26 13.23
CA LYS A 328 -47.39 18.54 12.18
C LYS A 328 -47.24 19.17 10.79
N LEU A 329 -46.87 20.45 10.71
CA LEU A 329 -46.60 21.16 9.45
C LEU A 329 -45.24 20.76 8.87
N VAL A 330 -44.17 20.86 9.67
CA VAL A 330 -42.80 20.50 9.27
C VAL A 330 -42.66 18.99 8.99
N LYS A 331 -43.43 18.12 9.65
CA LYS A 331 -43.51 16.69 9.31
C LYS A 331 -43.96 16.41 7.88
N LYS A 332 -44.67 17.35 7.24
CA LYS A 332 -45.14 17.22 5.85
C LYS A 332 -44.15 17.76 4.83
N HIS A 333 -43.04 18.35 5.26
CA HIS A 333 -42.02 18.83 4.33
C HIS A 333 -41.45 17.66 3.52
N ILE A 334 -41.28 17.89 2.22
CA ILE A 334 -40.71 16.87 1.32
C ILE A 334 -39.19 16.85 1.57
N ARG A 335 -38.73 15.73 2.14
CA ARG A 335 -37.32 15.47 2.41
C ARG A 335 -36.78 14.53 1.34
N LYS A 336 -35.73 14.95 0.64
CA LYS A 336 -35.01 14.14 -0.33
C LYS A 336 -33.62 13.86 0.20
N THR A 337 -33.01 12.75 -0.22
CA THR A 337 -31.58 12.56 0.03
C THR A 337 -30.80 13.61 -0.77
N LEU A 338 -29.62 14.03 -0.32
CA LEU A 338 -28.82 15.03 -1.04
C LEU A 338 -28.53 14.67 -2.51
N ASN A 339 -28.46 13.38 -2.85
CA ASN A 339 -28.24 12.96 -4.25
C ASN A 339 -29.48 13.07 -5.13
N GLU A 340 -30.67 13.02 -4.52
CA GLU A 340 -31.95 13.22 -5.21
C GLU A 340 -32.37 14.68 -5.23
N ALA A 341 -31.82 15.49 -4.33
CA ALA A 341 -31.95 16.94 -4.33
C ALA A 341 -31.25 17.49 -5.59
N GLN A 342 -32.03 17.98 -6.54
CA GLN A 342 -31.52 18.55 -7.78
C GLN A 342 -30.50 19.64 -7.43
N THR A 343 -29.24 19.44 -7.83
CA THR A 343 -28.24 20.50 -7.79
C THR A 343 -28.71 21.61 -8.71
N ILE A 344 -28.79 22.81 -8.16
CA ILE A 344 -29.27 24.00 -8.86
C ILE A 344 -28.45 24.16 -10.14
N SER A 345 -29.13 24.29 -11.29
CA SER A 345 -28.53 24.64 -12.58
C SER A 345 -27.43 25.68 -12.41
N GLY A 346 -26.19 25.28 -12.75
CA GLY A 346 -25.03 26.16 -12.66
C GLY A 346 -25.23 27.45 -13.47
N LYS A 347 -24.49 28.50 -13.11
CA LYS A 347 -24.48 29.76 -13.88
C LYS A 347 -23.74 29.56 -15.20
N CYS A 348 -24.18 30.24 -16.25
CA CYS A 348 -23.50 30.17 -17.54
C CYS A 348 -22.13 30.84 -17.46
N LYS A 349 -21.09 30.19 -18.02
CA LYS A 349 -19.73 30.75 -18.13
C LYS A 349 -19.71 32.07 -18.92
N VAL A 350 -20.61 32.23 -19.89
CA VAL A 350 -20.72 33.43 -20.75
C VAL A 350 -21.69 34.46 -20.14
N HIS A 351 -22.84 33.99 -19.65
CA HIS A 351 -23.87 34.83 -19.06
C HIS A 351 -23.99 34.57 -17.55
N VAL A 352 -23.17 35.25 -16.75
CA VAL A 352 -23.07 35.03 -15.29
C VAL A 352 -24.41 35.14 -14.55
N GLN A 353 -25.37 35.89 -15.09
CA GLN A 353 -26.71 36.06 -14.51
C GLN A 353 -27.73 35.00 -14.95
N GLU A 354 -27.43 34.21 -15.98
CA GLU A 354 -28.34 33.17 -16.47
C GLU A 354 -27.98 31.79 -15.96
N ARG A 355 -29.01 31.01 -15.65
CA ARG A 355 -28.87 29.60 -15.29
C ARG A 355 -28.83 28.74 -16.54
N VAL A 356 -28.04 27.68 -16.45
CA VAL A 356 -27.88 26.71 -17.51
C VAL A 356 -28.99 25.67 -17.41
N ASN A 357 -29.87 25.63 -18.40
CA ASN A 357 -31.08 24.78 -18.36
C ASN A 357 -31.13 23.77 -19.50
N MET A 358 -30.26 23.91 -20.51
CA MET A 358 -30.17 23.05 -21.68
C MET A 358 -28.81 22.34 -21.73
N PHE A 359 -28.72 21.24 -22.46
CA PHE A 359 -27.51 20.46 -22.66
C PHE A 359 -27.41 20.08 -24.13
N CYS A 360 -26.26 20.37 -24.76
CA CYS A 360 -26.00 19.92 -26.12
C CYS A 360 -25.37 18.52 -26.09
N THR A 361 -26.00 17.56 -26.77
CA THR A 361 -25.54 16.17 -26.86
C THR A 361 -24.39 15.98 -27.85
N ILE A 362 -24.13 16.97 -28.71
CA ILE A 362 -23.03 16.96 -29.70
C ILE A 362 -21.76 17.55 -29.09
N CYS A 363 -21.87 18.73 -28.44
CA CYS A 363 -20.72 19.37 -27.81
C CYS A 363 -20.44 18.91 -26.38
N HIS A 364 -21.35 18.15 -25.75
CA HIS A 364 -21.28 17.76 -24.33
C HIS A 364 -21.16 18.94 -23.35
N ILE A 365 -21.74 20.10 -23.69
CA ILE A 365 -21.66 21.33 -22.90
C ILE A 365 -23.06 21.76 -22.45
N PRO A 366 -23.22 22.24 -21.20
CA PRO A 366 -24.49 22.74 -20.71
C PRO A 366 -24.66 24.23 -21.13
N ILE A 367 -25.84 24.60 -21.65
CA ILE A 367 -26.13 25.87 -22.35
C ILE A 367 -27.28 26.64 -21.66
N CYS A 368 -27.17 27.95 -21.51
CA CYS A 368 -28.27 28.80 -21.01
C CYS A 368 -29.19 29.26 -22.15
N ASN A 369 -30.39 29.73 -21.81
CA ASN A 369 -31.39 30.11 -22.80
C ASN A 369 -30.90 31.19 -23.80
N LYS A 370 -30.05 32.13 -23.39
CA LYS A 370 -29.41 33.09 -24.32
C LYS A 370 -28.33 32.48 -25.22
N CYS A 371 -27.63 31.45 -24.76
CA CYS A 371 -26.60 30.81 -25.55
C CYS A 371 -27.15 29.84 -26.59
N VAL A 372 -28.42 29.41 -26.46
CA VAL A 372 -29.06 28.50 -27.44
C VAL A 372 -29.10 29.16 -28.82
N SER A 373 -29.56 30.41 -28.93
CA SER A 373 -29.68 31.07 -30.24
C SER A 373 -28.35 31.34 -30.94
N SER A 374 -27.23 31.34 -30.21
CA SER A 374 -25.88 31.55 -30.73
C SER A 374 -25.06 30.26 -30.85
N HIS A 375 -25.65 29.09 -30.56
CA HIS A 375 -24.95 27.81 -30.57
C HIS A 375 -25.03 27.13 -31.94
N ALA A 376 -23.90 26.59 -32.42
CA ALA A 376 -23.75 26.06 -33.77
C ALA A 376 -24.64 24.84 -34.10
N HIS A 377 -25.32 24.25 -33.12
CA HIS A 377 -26.17 23.05 -33.28
C HIS A 377 -27.66 23.32 -33.05
N THR A 378 -28.07 24.57 -33.01
CA THR A 378 -29.47 24.96 -32.84
C THR A 378 -30.30 24.69 -34.09
N ASP A 379 -29.69 24.78 -35.27
CA ASP A 379 -30.36 24.54 -36.57
C ASP A 379 -30.69 23.06 -36.82
N LEU A 380 -30.15 22.15 -35.99
CA LEU A 380 -30.46 20.72 -36.01
C LEU A 380 -31.70 20.38 -35.18
N CYS A 381 -32.22 21.33 -34.39
CA CYS A 381 -33.51 21.21 -33.71
C CYS A 381 -34.61 21.55 -34.71
N GLY A 382 -35.24 20.51 -35.26
CA GLY A 382 -36.17 20.62 -36.39
C GLY A 382 -37.24 21.71 -36.22
N GLU A 383 -37.35 22.56 -37.23
CA GLU A 383 -38.45 23.52 -37.34
C GLU A 383 -39.80 22.77 -37.43
N ASN A 384 -40.71 23.12 -36.51
CA ASN A 384 -42.16 22.85 -36.54
C ASN A 384 -42.64 21.43 -36.16
N SER A 385 -42.76 21.14 -34.86
CA SER A 385 -43.98 20.49 -34.31
C SER A 385 -44.07 20.63 -32.79
N PRO A 386 -45.24 20.99 -32.20
CA PRO A 386 -45.32 21.27 -30.76
C PRO A 386 -45.40 20.02 -29.87
N TRP A 387 -45.54 18.81 -30.42
CA TRP A 387 -45.71 17.57 -29.64
C TRP A 387 -44.79 16.47 -30.20
N PHE A 388 -43.75 16.12 -29.44
CA PHE A 388 -42.82 14.98 -29.56
C PHE A 388 -42.82 14.17 -30.88
N SER A 389 -41.69 14.16 -31.61
CA SER A 389 -41.04 12.96 -32.20
C SER A 389 -39.94 13.32 -33.21
N ASN A 390 -38.66 13.14 -32.83
CA ASN A 390 -37.70 12.29 -33.56
C ASN A 390 -36.29 12.34 -32.92
N LYS A 391 -35.55 11.25 -33.10
CA LYS A 391 -34.42 10.76 -32.27
C LYS A 391 -33.15 11.61 -32.15
N ASN A 392 -33.07 12.81 -32.73
CA ASN A 392 -31.81 13.57 -32.78
C ASN A 392 -31.97 15.05 -32.40
N ASP A 393 -32.66 15.35 -31.29
CA ASP A 393 -32.59 16.69 -30.72
C ASP A 393 -31.16 16.92 -30.19
N ALA A 394 -30.41 17.77 -30.89
CA ALA A 394 -29.04 18.13 -30.54
C ALA A 394 -28.97 18.88 -29.19
N ILE A 395 -30.07 19.49 -28.76
CA ILE A 395 -30.19 20.26 -27.53
C ILE A 395 -31.40 19.75 -26.74
N ILE A 396 -31.16 19.23 -25.54
CA ILE A 396 -32.19 18.70 -24.64
C ILE A 396 -32.19 19.45 -23.32
N SER A 397 -33.27 19.37 -22.54
CA SER A 397 -33.29 19.92 -21.17
C SER A 397 -32.22 19.24 -20.32
N LEU A 398 -31.48 20.04 -19.54
CA LEU A 398 -30.46 19.57 -18.60
C LEU A 398 -31.02 18.54 -17.62
N ASN A 399 -32.26 18.72 -17.15
CA ASN A 399 -32.93 17.78 -16.25
C ASN A 399 -33.19 16.42 -16.91
N LEU A 400 -33.51 16.41 -18.20
CA LEU A 400 -33.75 15.19 -18.95
C LEU A 400 -32.43 14.47 -19.25
N ALA A 401 -31.41 15.21 -19.66
CA ALA A 401 -30.05 14.72 -19.83
C ALA A 401 -29.51 14.09 -18.54
N TYR A 402 -29.63 14.80 -17.42
CA TYR A 402 -29.19 14.36 -16.11
C TYR A 402 -29.87 13.06 -15.67
N LYS A 403 -31.20 12.98 -15.79
CA LYS A 403 -31.95 11.75 -15.46
C LYS A 403 -31.56 10.57 -16.35
N ALA A 404 -31.30 10.80 -17.64
CA ALA A 404 -30.85 9.76 -18.56
C ALA A 404 -29.44 9.26 -18.17
N ILE A 405 -28.52 10.18 -17.86
CA ILE A 405 -27.15 9.85 -17.46
C ILE A 405 -27.13 9.10 -16.12
N ILE A 406 -27.92 9.51 -15.11
CA ILE A 406 -28.01 8.77 -13.83
C ILE A 406 -28.45 7.32 -14.06
N LYS A 407 -29.49 7.12 -14.89
CA LYS A 407 -29.97 5.77 -15.20
C LYS A 407 -28.89 4.93 -15.89
N HIS A 408 -28.12 5.55 -16.78
CA HIS A 408 -27.04 4.88 -17.49
C HIS A 408 -25.82 4.62 -16.59
N SER A 409 -25.45 5.56 -15.71
CA SER A 409 -24.31 5.45 -14.79
C SER A 409 -24.57 4.44 -13.67
N ALA A 410 -25.83 4.26 -13.27
CA ALA A 410 -26.22 3.27 -12.28
C ALA A 410 -26.06 1.82 -12.78
N ILE A 411 -25.88 1.60 -14.08
CA ILE A 411 -25.64 0.28 -14.66
C ILE A 411 -24.13 0.18 -14.97
N PRO A 412 -23.33 -0.52 -14.16
CA PRO A 412 -21.93 -0.73 -14.49
C PRO A 412 -21.85 -1.54 -15.79
N SER A 413 -20.99 -1.11 -16.72
CA SER A 413 -20.76 -1.81 -17.99
C SER A 413 -20.49 -3.29 -17.76
N ASN A 414 -21.06 -4.14 -18.62
CA ASN A 414 -20.81 -5.59 -18.58
C ASN A 414 -19.31 -5.92 -18.73
N VAL A 415 -18.55 -5.07 -19.42
CA VAL A 415 -17.10 -5.20 -19.55
C VAL A 415 -16.41 -5.01 -18.20
N VAL A 416 -16.75 -3.93 -17.47
CA VAL A 416 -16.15 -3.61 -16.16
C VAL A 416 -16.55 -4.67 -15.12
N LYS A 417 -17.81 -5.12 -15.13
CA LYS A 417 -18.27 -6.23 -14.27
C LYS A 417 -17.53 -7.52 -14.57
N GLY A 418 -17.40 -7.87 -15.86
CA GLY A 418 -16.68 -9.06 -16.30
C GLY A 418 -15.21 -9.03 -15.87
N GLU A 419 -14.54 -7.89 -16.07
CA GLU A 419 -13.15 -7.71 -15.62
C GLU A 419 -13.00 -7.78 -14.10
N LYS A 420 -13.91 -7.17 -13.33
CA LYS A 420 -13.90 -7.28 -11.87
C LYS A 420 -14.00 -8.74 -11.41
N ILE A 421 -14.87 -9.52 -12.04
CA ILE A 421 -15.04 -10.95 -11.74
C ILE A 421 -13.76 -11.73 -12.09
N LYS A 422 -13.16 -11.48 -13.26
CA LYS A 422 -11.90 -12.12 -13.66
C LYS A 422 -10.77 -11.80 -12.69
N LEU A 423 -10.60 -10.53 -12.32
CA LEU A 423 -9.60 -10.09 -11.35
C LEU A 423 -9.81 -10.75 -9.99
N ASN A 424 -11.03 -10.75 -9.47
CA ASN A 424 -11.37 -11.42 -8.22
C ASN A 424 -11.05 -12.93 -8.26
N HIS A 425 -11.35 -13.60 -9.37
CA HIS A 425 -11.01 -15.00 -9.54
C HIS A 425 -9.49 -15.24 -9.60
N MET A 426 -8.74 -14.35 -10.24
CA MET A 426 -7.28 -14.41 -10.26
C MET A 426 -6.67 -14.14 -8.88
N LEU A 427 -7.20 -13.17 -8.12
CA LEU A 427 -6.78 -12.91 -6.74
C LEU A 427 -6.98 -14.15 -5.86
N LYS A 428 -8.14 -14.81 -5.95
CA LYS A 428 -8.38 -16.07 -5.22
C LYS A 428 -7.37 -17.18 -5.57
N LYS A 429 -6.94 -17.25 -6.83
CA LYS A 429 -5.88 -18.19 -7.23
C LYS A 429 -4.53 -17.84 -6.60
N ILE A 430 -4.18 -16.56 -6.57
CA ILE A 430 -2.94 -16.07 -5.95
C ILE A 430 -2.98 -16.32 -4.44
N ASP A 431 -4.10 -16.06 -3.76
CA ASP A 431 -4.26 -16.34 -2.32
C ASP A 431 -4.07 -17.83 -2.03
N LYS A 432 -4.63 -18.71 -2.86
CA LYS A 432 -4.43 -20.16 -2.75
C LYS A 432 -2.96 -20.54 -2.93
N LEU A 433 -2.27 -19.96 -3.91
CA LEU A 433 -0.83 -20.20 -4.12
C LEU A 433 0.01 -19.70 -2.95
N TYR A 434 -0.33 -18.54 -2.39
CA TYR A 434 0.35 -17.99 -1.22
C TYR A 434 0.24 -18.92 -0.01
N GLU A 435 -0.96 -19.44 0.28
CA GLU A 435 -1.14 -20.42 1.36
C GLU A 435 -0.39 -21.74 1.10
N GLN A 436 -0.33 -22.20 -0.15
CA GLN A 436 0.46 -23.38 -0.53
C GLN A 436 1.96 -23.19 -0.29
N VAL A 437 2.53 -22.07 -0.72
CA VAL A 437 3.95 -21.75 -0.48
C VAL A 437 4.22 -21.61 1.02
N ARG A 438 3.33 -20.95 1.76
CA ARG A 438 3.44 -20.82 3.22
C ARG A 438 3.39 -22.15 3.94
N SER A 439 2.55 -23.09 3.51
CA SER A 439 2.54 -24.46 4.04
C SER A 439 3.85 -25.18 3.74
N ASN A 440 4.32 -25.11 2.49
CA ASN A 440 5.57 -25.75 2.09
C ASN A 440 6.76 -25.27 2.93
N ILE A 441 6.86 -23.96 3.19
CA ILE A 441 7.90 -23.39 4.07
C ILE A 441 7.83 -24.04 5.46
N LYS A 442 6.63 -24.09 6.07
CA LYS A 442 6.46 -24.69 7.41
C LYS A 442 6.80 -26.17 7.43
N ASP A 443 6.47 -26.91 6.37
CA ASP A 443 6.72 -28.35 6.31
C ASP A 443 8.20 -28.65 6.07
N THR A 444 8.87 -27.86 5.23
CA THR A 444 10.32 -27.90 5.04
C THR A 444 11.05 -27.55 6.34
N GLU A 445 10.59 -26.52 7.07
CA GLU A 445 11.16 -26.13 8.36
C GLU A 445 11.05 -27.26 9.40
N LYS A 446 9.89 -27.91 9.53
CA LYS A 446 9.73 -29.10 10.40
C LYS A 446 10.68 -30.23 10.01
N HIS A 447 10.87 -30.46 8.71
CA HIS A 447 11.76 -31.49 8.21
C HIS A 447 13.22 -31.21 8.61
N VAL A 448 13.68 -29.97 8.48
CA VAL A 448 15.02 -29.55 8.94
C VAL A 448 15.20 -29.79 10.44
N TYR A 449 14.21 -29.42 11.27
CA TYR A 449 14.28 -29.68 12.71
C TYR A 449 14.35 -31.17 13.04
N THR A 450 13.63 -32.02 12.30
CA THR A 450 13.65 -33.48 12.52
C THR A 450 15.02 -34.07 12.19
N ILE A 451 15.65 -33.64 11.10
CA ILE A 451 17.02 -34.07 10.74
C ILE A 451 18.01 -33.63 11.82
N LEU A 452 17.93 -32.37 12.26
CA LEU A 452 18.79 -31.86 13.32
C LEU A 452 18.63 -32.65 14.63
N GLU A 453 17.40 -32.97 15.02
CA GLU A 453 17.11 -33.74 16.22
C GLU A 453 17.70 -35.16 16.14
N ASP A 454 17.58 -35.83 14.98
CA ASP A 454 18.16 -37.16 14.78
C ASP A 454 19.70 -37.14 14.83
N VAL A 455 20.34 -36.17 14.16
CA VAL A 455 21.80 -36.01 14.19
C VAL A 455 22.31 -35.75 15.62
N ILE A 456 21.60 -34.94 16.41
CA ILE A 456 21.94 -34.70 17.82
C ILE A 456 21.79 -35.99 18.65
N LYS A 457 20.72 -36.77 18.44
CA LYS A 457 20.55 -38.06 19.12
C LYS A 457 21.70 -39.02 18.80
N GLN A 458 22.08 -39.14 17.53
CA GLN A 458 23.21 -39.97 17.11
C GLN A 458 24.53 -39.49 17.74
N LEU A 459 24.75 -38.17 17.78
CA LEU A 459 25.91 -37.57 18.43
C LEU A 459 25.98 -37.97 19.91
N HIS A 460 24.88 -37.87 20.65
CA HIS A 460 24.83 -38.26 22.06
C HIS A 460 25.10 -39.76 22.24
N VAL A 461 24.48 -40.63 21.43
CA VAL A 461 24.70 -42.09 21.52
C VAL A 461 26.17 -42.46 21.29
N ILE A 462 26.82 -41.87 20.27
CA ILE A 462 28.24 -42.12 20.00
C ILE A 462 29.13 -41.57 21.13
N THR A 463 28.78 -40.40 21.66
CA THR A 463 29.50 -39.80 22.80
C THR A 463 29.44 -40.70 24.02
N ASP A 464 28.24 -41.18 24.37
CA ASP A 464 28.03 -42.06 25.52
C ASP A 464 28.79 -43.38 25.35
N GLN A 465 28.82 -43.96 24.15
CA GLN A 465 29.59 -45.17 23.87
C GLN A 465 31.09 -44.97 24.06
N LYS A 466 31.65 -43.88 23.51
CA LYS A 466 33.07 -43.55 23.68
C LYS A 466 33.42 -43.25 25.14
N MET A 467 32.56 -42.52 25.85
CA MET A 467 32.73 -42.22 27.28
C MET A 467 32.71 -43.49 28.13
N CYS A 468 31.77 -44.42 27.87
CA CYS A 468 31.72 -45.70 28.56
C CYS A 468 33.01 -46.52 28.37
N ALA A 469 33.59 -46.53 27.15
CA ALA A 469 34.86 -47.21 26.90
C ALA A 469 36.01 -46.59 27.72
N VAL A 470 36.13 -45.26 27.72
CA VAL A 470 37.16 -44.54 28.51
C VAL A 470 37.00 -44.82 30.01
N LEU A 471 35.78 -44.72 30.53
CA LEU A 471 35.51 -45.01 31.93
C LEU A 471 35.83 -46.46 32.29
N SER A 472 35.56 -47.42 31.40
CA SER A 472 35.87 -48.83 31.65
C SER A 472 37.38 -49.07 31.81
N GLU A 473 38.21 -48.40 31.02
CA GLU A 473 39.66 -48.45 31.15
C GLU A 473 40.13 -47.80 32.45
N GLU A 474 39.55 -46.64 32.80
CA GLU A 474 39.84 -45.98 34.06
C GLU A 474 39.54 -46.89 35.27
N TYR A 475 38.39 -47.56 35.26
CA TYR A 475 38.02 -48.49 36.33
C TYR A 475 38.96 -49.69 36.42
N GLU A 476 39.38 -50.25 35.30
CA GLU A 476 40.31 -51.38 35.29
C GLU A 476 41.70 -50.99 35.83
N LEU A 477 42.22 -49.83 35.43
CA LEU A 477 43.48 -49.29 35.96
C LEU A 477 43.37 -49.03 37.47
N LYS A 478 42.26 -48.47 37.94
CA LYS A 478 41.99 -48.27 39.37
C LYS A 478 41.93 -49.58 40.14
N ARG A 479 41.34 -50.64 39.56
CA ARG A 479 41.28 -51.98 40.16
C ARG A 479 42.69 -52.54 40.33
N GLN A 480 43.50 -52.53 39.27
CA GLN A 480 44.88 -53.02 39.31
C GLN A 480 45.73 -52.26 40.33
N PHE A 481 45.63 -50.93 40.37
CA PHE A 481 46.32 -50.11 41.37
C PHE A 481 45.91 -50.48 42.81
N SER A 482 44.60 -50.64 43.04
CA SER A 482 44.07 -50.99 44.37
C SER A 482 44.49 -52.39 44.80
N GLU A 483 44.55 -53.35 43.88
CA GLU A 483 45.02 -54.72 44.12
C GLU A 483 46.49 -54.73 44.55
N ILE A 484 47.35 -53.99 43.85
CA ILE A 484 48.77 -53.85 44.20
C ILE A 484 48.90 -53.19 45.58
N ALA A 485 48.22 -52.08 45.80
CA ALA A 485 48.26 -51.37 47.07
C ALA A 485 47.77 -52.25 48.23
N TRP A 486 46.71 -53.05 48.02
CA TRP A 486 46.20 -53.98 49.01
C TRP A 486 47.22 -55.08 49.33
N ASN A 487 47.80 -55.72 48.30
CA ASN A 487 48.76 -56.79 48.47
C ASN A 487 50.01 -56.34 49.25
N GLU A 488 50.54 -55.16 48.93
CA GLU A 488 51.70 -54.57 49.61
C GLU A 488 51.39 -54.22 51.08
N ASN A 489 50.26 -53.55 51.31
CA ASN A 489 49.83 -53.19 52.66
C ASN A 489 49.51 -54.41 53.52
N PHE A 490 48.92 -55.45 52.93
CA PHE A 490 48.61 -56.70 53.63
C PHE A 490 49.90 -57.43 54.03
N LEU A 491 50.93 -57.44 53.17
CA LEU A 491 52.23 -57.98 53.53
C LEU A 491 52.85 -57.23 54.72
N TYR A 492 52.81 -55.89 54.69
CA TYR A 492 53.29 -55.06 55.81
C TYR A 492 52.55 -55.41 57.11
N TYR A 493 51.24 -55.60 57.04
CA TYR A 493 50.45 -56.07 58.17
C TYR A 493 50.93 -57.45 58.67
N LEU A 494 51.11 -58.43 57.77
CA LEU A 494 51.59 -59.76 58.14
C LEU A 494 52.98 -59.73 58.80
N GLN A 495 53.86 -58.81 58.38
CA GLN A 495 55.17 -58.61 59.00
C GLN A 495 55.07 -58.20 60.48
N THR A 496 54.02 -57.47 60.86
CA THR A 496 53.83 -57.00 62.23
C THR A 496 53.14 -58.03 63.14
N VAL A 497 52.38 -58.97 62.57
CA VAL A 497 51.53 -59.91 63.33
C VAL A 497 52.10 -61.33 63.41
N LEU A 498 52.78 -61.83 62.37
CA LEU A 498 53.19 -63.23 62.29
C LEU A 498 54.56 -63.50 62.94
N PRO A 499 54.78 -64.70 63.52
CA PRO A 499 56.11 -65.18 63.90
C PRO A 499 57.06 -65.30 62.69
N PRO A 500 58.40 -65.24 62.90
CA PRO A 500 59.37 -65.21 61.79
C PRO A 500 59.27 -66.40 60.81
N ALA A 501 59.00 -67.61 61.30
CA ALA A 501 58.88 -68.80 60.45
C ALA A 501 57.65 -68.76 59.54
N ASP A 502 56.51 -68.32 60.06
CA ASP A 502 55.26 -68.22 59.30
C ASP A 502 55.29 -67.05 58.32
N PHE A 503 55.92 -65.94 58.70
CA PHE A 503 56.15 -64.80 57.81
C PHE A 503 57.02 -65.20 56.61
N MET A 504 58.09 -65.98 56.80
CA MET A 504 58.93 -66.46 55.68
C MET A 504 58.11 -67.27 54.67
N ASN A 505 57.18 -68.12 55.12
CA ASN A 505 56.30 -68.87 54.23
C ASN A 505 55.27 -67.97 53.53
N ALA A 506 54.70 -66.98 54.22
CA ALA A 506 53.80 -65.99 53.64
C ALA A 506 54.50 -65.10 52.59
N TRP A 507 55.75 -64.73 52.84
CA TRP A 507 56.60 -63.97 51.91
C TRP A 507 56.85 -64.73 50.62
N LEU A 508 57.21 -66.02 50.69
CA LEU A 508 57.40 -66.86 49.49
C LEU A 508 56.14 -66.92 48.62
N LYS A 509 54.96 -67.00 49.24
CA LYS A 509 53.66 -66.94 48.53
C LYS A 509 53.41 -65.55 47.95
N HIS A 510 53.76 -64.49 48.65
CA HIS A 510 53.64 -63.11 48.16
C HIS A 510 54.58 -62.84 46.97
N CYS A 511 55.78 -63.43 46.93
CA CYS A 511 56.67 -63.37 45.77
C CYS A 511 55.99 -63.98 44.53
N LEU A 512 55.30 -65.11 44.67
CA LEU A 512 54.56 -65.72 43.55
C LEU A 512 53.44 -64.80 43.05
N VAL A 513 52.73 -64.12 43.95
CA VAL A 513 51.69 -63.14 43.58
C VAL A 513 52.30 -61.92 42.87
N ARG A 514 53.47 -61.43 43.32
CA ARG A 514 54.18 -60.35 42.64
C ARG A 514 54.62 -60.74 41.23
N GLU A 515 55.15 -61.96 41.05
CA GLU A 515 55.51 -62.48 39.73
C GLU A 515 54.27 -62.59 38.80
N GLU A 516 53.10 -62.90 39.34
CA GLU A 516 51.84 -62.91 38.58
C GLU A 516 51.39 -61.50 38.17
N ILE A 517 51.49 -60.53 39.09
CA ILE A 517 51.20 -59.11 38.81
C ILE A 517 52.17 -58.57 37.75
N GLU A 518 53.46 -58.87 37.86
CA GLU A 518 54.48 -58.44 36.91
C GLU A 518 54.21 -59.03 35.51
N ARG A 519 53.84 -60.31 35.44
CA ARG A 519 53.45 -60.97 34.18
C ARG A 519 52.21 -60.33 33.54
N ASN A 520 51.25 -59.89 34.35
CA ASN A 520 50.03 -59.24 33.87
C ASN A 520 50.24 -57.77 33.50
N SER A 521 51.20 -57.08 34.15
CA SER A 521 51.51 -55.66 33.92
C SER A 521 52.05 -55.34 32.52
N GLY A 522 52.67 -56.33 31.85
CA GLY A 522 53.20 -56.17 30.49
C GLY A 522 52.14 -55.93 29.39
N HIS A 523 50.84 -56.02 29.71
CA HIS A 523 49.75 -55.74 28.77
C HIS A 523 49.23 -54.28 28.84
N ALA A 524 49.73 -53.46 29.77
CA ALA A 524 49.14 -52.15 30.12
C ALA A 524 49.93 -50.91 29.63
N GLU A 525 50.94 -51.08 28.77
CA GLU A 525 51.89 -49.99 28.44
C GLU A 525 51.29 -48.86 27.57
N THR A 526 50.11 -49.03 26.99
CA THR A 526 49.41 -47.96 26.27
C THR A 526 47.92 -47.97 26.61
N PRO A 527 47.30 -46.84 27.02
CA PRO A 527 45.84 -46.72 27.01
C PRO A 527 45.32 -47.06 25.62
N ASN A 528 44.12 -47.66 25.49
CA ASN A 528 43.68 -48.22 24.21
C ASN A 528 43.85 -47.18 23.09
N ALA A 529 44.66 -47.51 22.10
CA ALA A 529 44.88 -46.70 20.91
C ALA A 529 43.63 -46.60 19.98
N LEU A 530 42.44 -46.95 20.48
CA LEU A 530 41.21 -47.12 19.71
C LEU A 530 40.19 -45.99 19.95
N VAL A 531 40.34 -45.17 21.01
CA VAL A 531 39.39 -44.09 21.31
C VAL A 531 40.06 -42.73 21.13
N PHE A 532 39.73 -42.06 20.01
CA PHE A 532 40.19 -40.69 19.71
C PHE A 532 39.05 -39.66 19.84
N PRO A 533 39.38 -38.40 20.20
CA PRO A 533 38.44 -37.28 20.17
C PRO A 533 38.30 -36.73 18.74
N ASP A 534 37.74 -37.53 17.84
CA ASP A 534 37.66 -37.26 16.39
C ASP A 534 36.22 -37.12 15.86
N MET A 535 35.26 -36.83 16.75
CA MET A 535 33.87 -36.64 16.35
C MET A 535 33.74 -35.44 15.41
N CYS A 536 33.31 -35.70 14.18
CA CYS A 536 33.03 -34.66 13.19
C CYS A 536 31.72 -34.97 12.46
N ILE A 537 30.94 -33.91 12.20
CA ILE A 537 29.74 -33.99 11.37
C ILE A 537 30.20 -33.76 9.93
N ARG A 538 29.94 -34.71 9.03
CA ARG A 538 30.17 -34.56 7.58
C ARG A 538 28.85 -34.63 6.83
N GLY A 539 28.41 -33.49 6.27
CA GLY A 539 27.24 -33.39 5.42
C GLY A 539 26.81 -31.93 5.23
N ASN A 540 26.42 -31.54 4.02
CA ASN A 540 25.85 -30.22 3.73
C ASN A 540 24.34 -30.37 3.53
N ILE A 541 23.55 -29.60 4.29
CA ILE A 541 22.10 -29.49 4.09
C ILE A 541 21.87 -28.27 3.19
N ASN A 542 21.47 -28.52 1.93
CA ASN A 542 21.15 -27.47 0.97
C ASN A 542 19.64 -27.43 0.73
N VAL A 543 19.02 -26.26 0.87
CA VAL A 543 17.63 -26.04 0.49
C VAL A 543 17.60 -25.72 -1.01
N VAL A 544 16.89 -26.54 -1.79
CA VAL A 544 16.80 -26.41 -3.24
C VAL A 544 15.31 -26.44 -3.61
N THR A 545 14.91 -25.67 -4.62
CA THR A 545 13.55 -25.78 -5.15
C THR A 545 13.36 -27.13 -5.83
N GLU A 546 12.17 -27.73 -5.74
CA GLU A 546 11.91 -29.04 -6.38
C GLU A 546 12.22 -29.03 -7.89
N GLU A 547 12.00 -27.91 -8.56
CA GLU A 547 12.32 -27.73 -9.98
C GLU A 547 13.83 -27.77 -10.23
N SER A 548 14.62 -27.09 -9.39
CA SER A 548 16.09 -27.12 -9.48
C SER A 548 16.65 -28.50 -9.11
N ALA A 549 16.01 -29.21 -8.19
CA ALA A 549 16.38 -30.59 -7.84
C ALA A 549 16.15 -31.55 -9.01
N ARG A 550 14.99 -31.48 -9.69
CA ARG A 550 14.70 -32.28 -10.89
C ARG A 550 15.64 -31.96 -12.05
N HIS A 551 16.01 -30.70 -12.23
CA HIS A 551 16.98 -30.30 -13.25
C HIS A 551 18.43 -30.73 -12.93
N ALA A 552 18.80 -30.84 -11.65
CA ALA A 552 20.09 -31.37 -11.23
C ALA A 552 20.17 -32.89 -11.46
N GLU A 553 19.09 -33.62 -11.17
CA GLU A 553 18.99 -35.07 -11.43
C GLU A 553 18.96 -35.37 -12.94
N GLY A 554 18.27 -34.56 -13.75
CA GLY A 554 18.23 -34.71 -15.20
C GLY A 554 19.55 -34.39 -15.94
N LYS A 555 20.53 -33.77 -15.28
CA LYS A 555 21.87 -33.53 -15.82
C LYS A 555 22.89 -34.62 -15.45
N GLN A 556 22.52 -35.57 -14.60
CA GLN A 556 23.37 -36.70 -14.19
C GLN A 556 23.11 -38.00 -14.99
N HIS A 557 22.24 -37.96 -16.01
CA HIS A 557 22.00 -39.08 -16.94
C HIS A 557 22.59 -38.87 -18.31
#